data_AF-A0A2G6PB62-F1
#
_entry.id   AF-A0A2G6PB62-F1
#
_cell.length_a   1.000
_cell.length_b   1.000
_cell.length_c   1.000
_cell.angle_alpha   90.00
_cell.angle_beta   90.00
_cell.angle_gamma   90.00
#
_symmetry.space_group_name_H-M   'P 1'
#
loop_
_entity.id
_entity.type
_entity.pdbx_description
1 polymer ?
#
loop_
_entity_poly.entity_id
_entity_poly.type
_entity_poly.pdbx_seq_one_letter_code
_entity_poly.pdbx_strand_id
1 'polypeptide(L)'
;MSEGTTAQRRGCGSRLVWIAKAFFTLLLVVGVIVGVTWGGYMIYQVIQTEIARSAESVTTRFDAQESRIDILREEVNVLTAANPGQEEAISKLRQELTAVSTQLTHLDEDLSQQNDMLATLEANVALTLNNDEAAADGIILLNDNLAALQRDFNETSVHLDAFGGEVDGLTGDVAALNETAVFAQESASESETAVNEMAQTLMLFRAWELVSRARLRLLENNPGLAQTDVAEADKILQMVIFSLPEASAESESLQTVQTRLALSTINLANDVALAGTDLETAWDVLDNILAARLQPVAEDFEFEQAVEAETAEPEVAETTVEQTETVTPTATSQPADTATPTPTPSL
;
A
#
# COMPACT_ATOMS: atom_id res chain seq x y z
N MET A 1 141.86 -136.42 -13.32
CA MET A 1 142.42 -137.18 -14.44
C MET A 1 141.28 -138.01 -14.98
N SER A 2 140.87 -137.77 -16.23
CA SER A 2 139.97 -138.63 -17.02
C SER A 2 138.51 -138.84 -16.51
N GLU A 3 137.52 -138.74 -17.42
CA GLU A 3 136.76 -139.86 -18.08
C GLU A 3 135.59 -140.36 -17.20
N GLY A 4 134.49 -140.97 -17.62
CA GLY A 4 133.99 -141.59 -18.86
C GLY A 4 132.86 -142.58 -18.43
N THR A 5 131.65 -142.51 -18.98
CA THR A 5 130.99 -143.46 -19.94
C THR A 5 130.26 -144.75 -19.45
N THR A 6 129.01 -144.89 -19.93
CA THR A 6 128.25 -146.05 -20.54
C THR A 6 127.61 -147.23 -19.76
N ALA A 7 126.34 -147.51 -20.15
CA ALA A 7 125.57 -148.77 -20.42
C ALA A 7 125.31 -149.86 -19.33
N GLN A 8 124.04 -150.35 -19.23
CA GLN A 8 123.60 -151.79 -19.32
C GLN A 8 122.35 -152.25 -18.49
N ARG A 9 121.42 -152.98 -19.17
CA ARG A 9 120.46 -154.07 -18.76
C ARG A 9 119.10 -153.86 -18.03
N ARG A 10 118.22 -154.84 -18.36
CA ARG A 10 116.75 -155.05 -18.22
C ARG A 10 116.29 -155.57 -16.85
N GLY A 11 114.99 -155.40 -16.52
CA GLY A 11 114.29 -156.28 -15.56
C GLY A 11 112.92 -155.85 -15.01
N CYS A 12 111.86 -156.00 -15.82
CA CYS A 12 110.42 -156.22 -15.50
C CYS A 12 109.89 -156.01 -14.05
N GLY A 13 109.25 -154.87 -13.76
CA GLY A 13 108.59 -154.58 -12.47
C GLY A 13 107.59 -153.40 -12.49
N SER A 14 106.49 -153.46 -13.27
CA SER A 14 105.56 -152.31 -13.39
C SER A 14 104.05 -152.59 -13.26
N ARG A 15 103.60 -153.82 -13.04
CA ARG A 15 102.15 -154.14 -13.11
C ARG A 15 101.37 -154.10 -11.80
N LEU A 16 102.03 -154.11 -10.63
CA LEU A 16 101.32 -154.22 -9.34
C LEU A 16 101.07 -152.87 -8.64
N VAL A 17 101.92 -151.87 -8.87
CA VAL A 17 101.74 -150.50 -8.33
C VAL A 17 100.66 -149.71 -9.10
N TRP A 18 100.39 -150.06 -10.36
CA TRP A 18 99.39 -149.37 -11.19
C TRP A 18 97.94 -149.67 -10.74
N ILE A 19 97.67 -150.87 -10.22
CA ILE A 19 96.32 -151.29 -9.79
C ILE A 19 95.87 -150.56 -8.52
N ALA A 20 96.76 -150.37 -7.53
CA ALA A 20 96.43 -149.65 -6.30
C ALA A 20 96.13 -148.17 -6.55
N LYS A 21 96.85 -147.55 -7.50
CA LYS A 21 96.65 -146.15 -7.87
C LYS A 21 95.32 -145.95 -8.62
N ALA A 22 94.90 -146.92 -9.44
CA ALA A 22 93.63 -146.88 -10.16
C ALA A 22 92.40 -146.97 -9.23
N PHE A 23 92.47 -147.75 -8.15
CA PHE A 23 91.37 -147.91 -7.20
C PHE A 23 91.08 -146.62 -6.42
N PHE A 24 92.13 -145.90 -6.00
CA PHE A 24 91.97 -144.66 -5.25
C PHE A 24 91.41 -143.52 -6.12
N THR A 25 91.80 -143.46 -7.40
CA THR A 25 91.19 -142.51 -8.36
C THR A 25 89.72 -142.83 -8.63
N LEU A 26 89.32 -144.11 -8.67
CA LEU A 26 87.92 -144.47 -8.90
C LEU A 26 87.01 -144.08 -7.73
N LEU A 27 87.49 -144.26 -6.49
CA LEU A 27 86.74 -143.88 -5.29
C LEU A 27 86.54 -142.36 -5.19
N LEU A 28 87.54 -141.58 -5.60
CA LEU A 28 87.45 -140.12 -5.65
C LEU A 28 86.44 -139.66 -6.72
N VAL A 29 86.42 -140.30 -7.90
CA VAL A 29 85.45 -140.00 -8.96
C VAL A 29 84.02 -140.33 -8.51
N VAL A 30 83.79 -141.44 -7.83
CA VAL A 30 82.47 -141.78 -7.27
C VAL A 30 82.03 -140.78 -6.21
N GLY A 31 82.94 -140.36 -5.31
CA GLY A 31 82.65 -139.31 -4.32
C GLY A 31 82.24 -137.98 -4.94
N VAL A 32 82.90 -137.57 -6.04
CA VAL A 32 82.54 -136.35 -6.78
C VAL A 32 81.19 -136.49 -7.47
N ILE A 33 80.87 -137.64 -8.07
CA ILE A 33 79.56 -137.86 -8.72
C ILE A 33 78.42 -137.81 -7.70
N VAL A 34 78.59 -138.41 -6.51
CA VAL A 34 77.58 -138.34 -5.44
C VAL A 34 77.44 -136.91 -4.90
N GLY A 35 78.56 -136.19 -4.73
CA GLY A 35 78.54 -134.79 -4.31
C GLY A 35 77.83 -133.88 -5.32
N VAL A 36 78.05 -134.09 -6.62
CA VAL A 36 77.41 -133.30 -7.69
C VAL A 36 75.93 -133.64 -7.84
N THR A 37 75.56 -134.91 -7.73
CA THR A 37 74.14 -135.33 -7.84
C THR A 37 73.32 -134.87 -6.63
N TRP A 38 73.87 -134.95 -5.41
CA TRP A 38 73.18 -134.44 -4.21
C TRP A 38 73.16 -132.91 -4.16
N GLY A 39 74.24 -132.24 -4.55
CA GLY A 39 74.30 -130.79 -4.65
C GLY A 39 73.32 -130.22 -5.69
N GLY A 40 73.18 -130.89 -6.84
CA GLY A 40 72.19 -130.53 -7.85
C GLY A 40 70.75 -130.68 -7.38
N TYR A 41 70.45 -131.74 -6.62
CA TYR A 41 69.10 -131.97 -6.08
C TYR A 41 68.69 -130.91 -5.05
N MET A 42 69.61 -130.46 -4.19
CA MET A 42 69.33 -129.42 -3.20
C MET A 42 69.11 -128.04 -3.84
N ILE A 43 69.87 -127.70 -4.90
CA ILE A 43 69.68 -126.43 -5.63
C ILE A 43 68.33 -126.42 -6.37
N TYR A 44 67.90 -127.55 -6.93
CA TYR A 44 66.60 -127.65 -7.61
C TYR A 44 65.41 -127.46 -6.66
N GLN A 45 65.49 -128.00 -5.45
CA GLN A 45 64.44 -127.83 -4.43
C GLN A 45 64.32 -126.37 -3.95
N VAL A 46 65.45 -125.68 -3.73
CA VAL A 46 65.47 -124.28 -3.30
C VAL A 46 64.80 -123.37 -4.36
N ILE A 47 65.12 -123.56 -5.63
CA ILE A 47 64.56 -122.76 -6.74
C ILE A 47 63.03 -122.96 -6.89
N GLN A 48 62.50 -124.18 -6.72
CA GLN A 48 61.04 -124.38 -6.78
C GLN A 48 60.29 -123.71 -5.61
N THR A 49 60.86 -123.72 -4.40
CA THR A 49 60.25 -123.01 -3.27
C THR A 49 60.27 -121.50 -3.44
N GLU A 50 61.31 -120.93 -4.07
CA GLU A 50 61.34 -119.52 -4.43
C GLU A 50 60.33 -119.18 -5.53
N ILE A 51 60.16 -120.03 -6.54
CA ILE A 51 59.20 -119.79 -7.63
C ILE A 51 57.76 -119.86 -7.11
N ALA A 52 57.42 -120.81 -6.24
CA ALA A 52 56.10 -120.90 -5.62
C ALA A 52 55.80 -119.69 -4.70
N ARG A 53 56.78 -119.23 -3.91
CA ARG A 53 56.64 -118.00 -3.12
C ARG A 53 56.59 -116.73 -3.98
N SER A 54 57.28 -116.71 -5.11
CA SER A 54 57.23 -115.58 -6.05
C SER A 54 55.91 -115.52 -6.79
N ALA A 55 55.32 -116.67 -7.15
CA ALA A 55 53.98 -116.75 -7.73
C ALA A 55 52.92 -116.28 -6.72
N GLU A 56 53.02 -116.72 -5.46
CA GLU A 56 52.12 -116.28 -4.38
C GLU A 56 52.30 -114.79 -4.00
N SER A 57 53.53 -114.28 -4.09
CA SER A 57 53.83 -112.84 -3.94
C SER A 57 53.32 -112.01 -5.11
N VAL A 58 53.31 -112.56 -6.33
CA VAL A 58 52.79 -111.87 -7.52
C VAL A 58 51.27 -111.91 -7.53
N THR A 59 50.64 -113.01 -7.14
CA THR A 59 49.17 -113.09 -6.99
C THR A 59 48.69 -112.19 -5.86
N THR A 60 49.32 -112.19 -4.69
CA THR A 60 48.94 -111.24 -3.61
C THR A 60 49.18 -109.78 -4.00
N ARG A 61 50.16 -109.48 -4.87
CA ARG A 61 50.34 -108.14 -5.44
C ARG A 61 49.28 -107.81 -6.49
N PHE A 62 48.84 -108.78 -7.29
CA PHE A 62 47.73 -108.61 -8.22
C PHE A 62 46.41 -108.42 -7.46
N ASP A 63 46.12 -109.23 -6.45
CA ASP A 63 44.94 -109.08 -5.60
C ASP A 63 44.97 -107.74 -4.84
N ALA A 64 46.14 -107.31 -4.36
CA ALA A 64 46.31 -106.00 -3.73
C ALA A 64 46.19 -104.84 -4.73
N GLN A 65 46.61 -105.02 -6.00
CA GLN A 65 46.39 -104.03 -7.05
C GLN A 65 44.93 -104.00 -7.50
N GLU A 66 44.25 -105.14 -7.56
CA GLU A 66 42.83 -105.26 -7.91
C GLU A 66 41.95 -104.65 -6.82
N SER A 67 42.23 -104.94 -5.55
CA SER A 67 41.58 -104.28 -4.41
C SER A 67 41.83 -102.76 -4.39
N ARG A 68 43.04 -102.30 -4.73
CA ARG A 68 43.31 -100.87 -4.89
C ARG A 68 42.54 -100.26 -6.05
N ILE A 69 42.43 -100.96 -7.18
CA ILE A 69 41.66 -100.52 -8.34
C ILE A 69 40.17 -100.44 -8.00
N ASP A 70 39.65 -101.38 -7.21
CA ASP A 70 38.25 -101.36 -6.76
C ASP A 70 37.99 -100.24 -5.75
N ILE A 71 38.89 -100.00 -4.81
CA ILE A 71 38.81 -98.85 -3.89
C ILE A 71 38.88 -97.54 -4.69
N LEU A 72 39.78 -97.43 -5.65
CA LEU A 72 39.88 -96.26 -6.53
C LEU A 72 38.63 -96.10 -7.40
N ARG A 73 38.03 -97.20 -7.90
CA ARG A 73 36.76 -97.15 -8.64
C ARG A 73 35.61 -96.72 -7.75
N GLU A 74 35.56 -97.21 -6.52
CA GLU A 74 34.54 -96.80 -5.57
C GLU A 74 34.72 -95.33 -5.16
N GLU A 75 35.95 -94.89 -4.90
CA GLU A 75 36.27 -93.50 -4.61
C GLU A 75 35.97 -92.59 -5.82
N VAL A 76 36.28 -93.03 -7.04
CA VAL A 76 35.90 -92.35 -8.28
C VAL A 76 34.39 -92.34 -8.47
N ASN A 77 33.67 -93.42 -8.17
CA ASN A 77 32.21 -93.46 -8.25
C ASN A 77 31.57 -92.53 -7.21
N VAL A 78 32.10 -92.49 -5.99
CA VAL A 78 31.66 -91.58 -4.93
C VAL A 78 31.95 -90.12 -5.31
N LEU A 79 33.14 -89.80 -5.82
CA LEU A 79 33.45 -88.47 -6.34
C LEU A 79 32.55 -88.10 -7.52
N THR A 80 32.35 -89.04 -8.45
CA THR A 80 31.52 -88.84 -9.64
C THR A 80 30.05 -88.69 -9.28
N ALA A 81 29.57 -89.35 -8.23
CA ALA A 81 28.22 -89.19 -7.69
C ALA A 81 28.05 -87.90 -6.87
N ALA A 82 29.11 -87.42 -6.21
CA ALA A 82 29.10 -86.15 -5.47
C ALA A 82 29.23 -84.92 -6.38
N ASN A 83 29.93 -85.05 -7.51
CA ASN A 83 30.14 -83.99 -8.50
C ASN A 83 28.82 -83.34 -9.00
N PRO A 84 27.77 -84.08 -9.42
CA PRO A 84 26.51 -83.48 -9.85
C PRO A 84 25.80 -82.71 -8.73
N GLY A 85 25.91 -83.15 -7.47
CA GLY A 85 25.36 -82.40 -6.32
C GLY A 85 26.11 -81.08 -6.06
N GLN A 86 27.42 -81.06 -6.29
CA GLN A 86 28.21 -79.82 -6.23
C GLN A 86 27.89 -78.89 -7.40
N GLU A 87 27.71 -79.41 -8.61
CA GLU A 87 27.28 -78.63 -9.78
C GLU A 87 25.90 -78.00 -9.57
N GLU A 88 24.95 -78.73 -8.97
CA GLU A 88 23.62 -78.21 -8.61
C GLU A 88 23.72 -77.09 -7.57
N ALA A 89 24.53 -77.27 -6.51
CA ALA A 89 24.74 -76.24 -5.50
C ALA A 89 25.38 -74.97 -6.07
N ILE A 90 26.38 -75.13 -6.96
CA ILE A 90 27.02 -73.99 -7.66
C ILE A 90 26.01 -73.29 -8.57
N SER A 91 25.16 -74.04 -9.28
CA SER A 91 24.11 -73.47 -10.12
C SER A 91 23.12 -72.65 -9.29
N LYS A 92 22.67 -73.19 -8.15
CA LYS A 92 21.76 -72.49 -7.23
C LYS A 92 22.39 -71.22 -6.64
N LEU A 93 23.63 -71.29 -6.18
CA LEU A 93 24.35 -70.12 -5.66
C LEU A 93 24.54 -69.04 -6.74
N ARG A 94 24.81 -69.42 -7.99
CA ARG A 94 24.86 -68.47 -9.12
C ARG A 94 23.51 -67.82 -9.39
N GLN A 95 22.43 -68.58 -9.30
CA GLN A 95 21.07 -68.05 -9.44
C GLN A 95 20.74 -67.08 -8.31
N GLU A 96 21.03 -67.43 -7.06
CA GLU A 96 20.84 -66.56 -5.89
C GLU A 96 21.69 -65.29 -5.99
N LEU A 97 22.97 -65.40 -6.39
CA LEU A 97 23.84 -64.24 -6.61
C LEU A 97 23.28 -63.32 -7.69
N THR A 98 22.75 -63.89 -8.78
CA THR A 98 22.11 -63.11 -9.85
C THR A 98 20.87 -62.40 -9.32
N ALA A 99 20.03 -63.09 -8.55
CA ALA A 99 18.83 -62.51 -7.96
C ALA A 99 19.15 -61.37 -6.97
N VAL A 100 20.14 -61.56 -6.10
CA VAL A 100 20.62 -60.52 -5.16
C VAL A 100 21.25 -59.35 -5.91
N SER A 101 22.01 -59.60 -6.98
CA SER A 101 22.55 -58.55 -7.83
C SER A 101 21.43 -57.72 -8.47
N THR A 102 20.37 -58.36 -8.96
CA THR A 102 19.20 -57.66 -9.51
C THR A 102 18.46 -56.85 -8.44
N GLN A 103 18.33 -57.39 -7.22
CA GLN A 103 17.75 -56.64 -6.11
C GLN A 103 18.60 -55.42 -5.76
N LEU A 104 19.92 -55.55 -5.68
CA LEU A 104 20.83 -54.42 -5.43
C LEU A 104 20.71 -53.33 -6.49
N THR A 105 20.61 -53.70 -7.77
CA THR A 105 20.39 -52.70 -8.84
C THR A 105 19.04 -51.99 -8.71
N HIS A 106 17.99 -52.69 -8.27
CA HIS A 106 16.69 -52.06 -8.06
C HIS A 106 16.70 -51.11 -6.85
N LEU A 107 17.35 -51.51 -5.74
CA LEU A 107 17.50 -50.63 -4.58
C LEU A 107 18.33 -49.38 -4.92
N ASP A 108 19.35 -49.51 -5.78
CA ASP A 108 20.17 -48.38 -6.23
C ASP A 108 19.34 -47.40 -7.09
N GLU A 109 18.52 -47.93 -8.01
CA GLU A 109 17.57 -47.14 -8.81
C GLU A 109 16.53 -46.42 -7.92
N ASP A 110 15.92 -47.14 -6.97
CA ASP A 110 14.94 -46.58 -6.02
C ASP A 110 15.56 -45.46 -5.17
N LEU A 111 16.80 -45.67 -4.70
CA LEU A 111 17.51 -44.68 -3.87
C LEU A 111 17.89 -43.45 -4.70
N SER A 112 18.29 -43.62 -5.95
CA SER A 112 18.50 -42.52 -6.89
C SER A 112 17.20 -41.72 -7.11
N GLN A 113 16.08 -42.42 -7.35
CA GLN A 113 14.78 -41.77 -7.54
C GLN A 113 14.32 -41.00 -6.29
N GLN A 114 14.54 -41.57 -5.09
CA GLN A 114 14.23 -40.87 -3.83
C GLN A 114 15.09 -39.62 -3.65
N ASN A 115 16.37 -39.67 -4.01
CA ASN A 115 17.26 -38.52 -3.93
C ASN A 115 16.82 -37.40 -4.87
N ASP A 116 16.39 -37.72 -6.09
CA ASP A 116 15.83 -36.74 -7.04
C ASP A 116 14.53 -36.12 -6.53
N MET A 117 13.67 -36.92 -5.91
CA MET A 117 12.43 -36.44 -5.30
C MET A 117 12.71 -35.51 -4.11
N LEU A 118 13.70 -35.84 -3.26
CA LEU A 118 14.13 -34.98 -2.17
C LEU A 118 14.68 -33.65 -2.69
N ALA A 119 15.57 -33.68 -3.69
CA ALA A 119 16.10 -32.47 -4.31
C ALA A 119 15.00 -31.58 -4.90
N THR A 120 13.99 -32.18 -5.52
CA THR A 120 12.82 -31.46 -6.05
C THR A 120 11.97 -30.86 -4.92
N LEU A 121 11.74 -31.60 -3.85
CA LEU A 121 10.99 -31.11 -2.68
C LEU A 121 11.71 -29.96 -2.00
N GLU A 122 13.03 -30.05 -1.81
CA GLU A 122 13.86 -28.98 -1.27
C GLU A 122 13.78 -27.71 -2.12
N ALA A 123 13.84 -27.85 -3.46
CA ALA A 123 13.69 -26.73 -4.38
C ALA A 123 12.29 -26.08 -4.28
N ASN A 124 11.23 -26.88 -4.18
CA ASN A 124 9.86 -26.39 -4.05
C ASN A 124 9.63 -25.67 -2.70
N VAL A 125 10.20 -26.18 -1.61
CA VAL A 125 10.15 -25.53 -0.29
C VAL A 125 10.87 -24.19 -0.33
N ALA A 126 12.07 -24.13 -0.92
CA ALA A 126 12.81 -22.88 -1.07
C ALA A 126 12.04 -21.84 -1.90
N LEU A 127 11.40 -22.26 -3.00
CA LEU A 127 10.54 -21.39 -3.81
C LEU A 127 9.34 -20.87 -3.01
N THR A 128 8.69 -21.74 -2.24
CA THR A 128 7.52 -21.36 -1.42
C THR A 128 7.92 -20.34 -0.36
N LEU A 129 9.06 -20.54 0.32
CA LEU A 129 9.59 -19.59 1.30
C LEU A 129 9.88 -18.21 0.68
N ASN A 130 10.48 -18.17 -0.50
CA ASN A 130 10.73 -16.90 -1.21
C ASN A 130 9.43 -16.20 -1.60
N ASN A 131 8.41 -16.96 -2.02
CA ASN A 131 7.09 -16.39 -2.33
C ASN A 131 6.38 -15.87 -1.08
N ASP A 132 6.49 -16.58 0.04
CA ASP A 132 5.92 -16.17 1.33
C ASP A 132 6.60 -14.89 1.85
N GLU A 133 7.92 -14.77 1.70
CA GLU A 133 8.67 -13.56 2.04
C GLU A 133 8.21 -12.37 1.17
N ALA A 134 8.13 -12.55 -0.15
CA ALA A 134 7.63 -11.51 -1.06
C ALA A 134 6.18 -11.11 -0.77
N ALA A 135 5.33 -12.07 -0.37
CA ALA A 135 3.95 -11.80 0.02
C ALA A 135 3.89 -11.02 1.35
N ALA A 136 4.74 -11.35 2.33
CA ALA A 136 4.84 -10.63 3.59
C ALA A 136 5.27 -9.16 3.36
N ASP A 137 6.27 -8.93 2.52
CA ASP A 137 6.71 -7.59 2.13
C ASP A 137 5.59 -6.81 1.42
N GLY A 138 4.84 -7.47 0.53
CA GLY A 138 3.69 -6.89 -0.14
C GLY A 138 2.58 -6.47 0.82
N ILE A 139 2.31 -7.25 1.86
CA ILE A 139 1.33 -6.93 2.92
C ILE A 139 1.79 -5.71 3.73
N ILE A 140 3.07 -5.63 4.07
CA ILE A 140 3.64 -4.48 4.79
C ILE A 140 3.46 -3.20 3.95
N LEU A 141 3.86 -3.24 2.67
CA LEU A 141 3.72 -2.10 1.76
C LEU A 141 2.25 -1.67 1.60
N LEU A 142 1.33 -2.62 1.47
CA LEU A 142 -0.10 -2.33 1.37
C LEU A 142 -0.63 -1.66 2.64
N ASN A 143 -0.21 -2.13 3.81
CA ASN A 143 -0.59 -1.55 5.09
C ASN A 143 -0.06 -0.12 5.25
N ASP A 144 1.19 0.13 4.85
CA ASP A 144 1.78 1.46 4.87
C ASP A 144 1.03 2.42 3.94
N ASN A 145 0.67 1.97 2.74
CA ASN A 145 -0.13 2.75 1.80
C ASN A 145 -1.55 3.02 2.33
N LEU A 146 -2.18 2.04 2.99
CA LEU A 146 -3.50 2.22 3.61
C LEU A 146 -3.45 3.23 4.74
N ALA A 147 -2.41 3.19 5.58
CA ALA A 147 -2.19 4.15 6.65
C ALA A 147 -1.93 5.57 6.12
N ALA A 148 -1.21 5.69 5.00
CA ALA A 148 -1.02 6.96 4.29
C ALA A 148 -2.35 7.50 3.76
N LEU A 149 -3.13 6.69 3.04
CA LEU A 149 -4.42 7.10 2.51
C LEU A 149 -5.41 7.49 3.62
N GLN A 150 -5.40 6.79 4.75
CA GLN A 150 -6.22 7.15 5.91
C GLN A 150 -5.83 8.51 6.49
N ARG A 151 -4.53 8.83 6.54
CA ARG A 151 -4.05 10.15 6.98
C ARG A 151 -4.53 11.25 6.02
N ASP A 152 -4.36 11.04 4.73
CA ASP A 152 -4.77 12.00 3.69
C ASP A 152 -6.29 12.25 3.72
N PHE A 153 -7.08 11.20 3.95
CA PHE A 153 -8.53 11.32 4.12
C PHE A 153 -8.90 12.16 5.34
N ASN A 154 -8.24 11.92 6.49
CA ASN A 154 -8.47 12.71 7.70
C ASN A 154 -8.07 14.18 7.51
N GLU A 155 -6.95 14.45 6.86
CA GLU A 155 -6.49 15.80 6.54
C GLU A 155 -7.48 16.52 5.60
N THR A 156 -7.96 15.82 4.57
CA THR A 156 -8.98 16.33 3.65
C THR A 156 -10.29 16.64 4.37
N SER A 157 -10.70 15.81 5.33
CA SER A 157 -11.90 16.06 6.14
C SER A 157 -11.76 17.35 6.96
N VAL A 158 -10.61 17.57 7.58
CA VAL A 158 -10.33 18.81 8.33
C VAL A 158 -10.38 20.04 7.41
N HIS A 159 -9.84 19.93 6.20
CA HIS A 159 -9.92 21.00 5.21
C HIS A 159 -11.36 21.29 4.75
N LEU A 160 -12.19 20.25 4.57
CA LEU A 160 -13.60 20.44 4.25
C LEU A 160 -14.37 21.14 5.38
N ASP A 161 -14.10 20.78 6.63
CA ASP A 161 -14.74 21.42 7.79
C ASP A 161 -14.33 22.91 7.89
N ALA A 162 -13.05 23.21 7.68
CA ALA A 162 -12.56 24.60 7.66
C ALA A 162 -13.20 25.41 6.53
N PHE A 163 -13.29 24.84 5.32
CA PHE A 163 -13.95 25.47 4.17
C PHE A 163 -15.45 25.70 4.44
N GLY A 164 -16.13 24.76 5.10
CA GLY A 164 -17.51 24.93 5.54
C GLY A 164 -17.67 26.14 6.47
N GLY A 165 -16.77 26.27 7.46
CA GLY A 165 -16.75 27.45 8.35
C GLY A 165 -16.50 28.77 7.64
N GLU A 166 -15.62 28.79 6.62
CA GLU A 166 -15.37 29.98 5.79
C GLU A 166 -16.62 30.38 4.96
N VAL A 167 -17.32 29.40 4.39
CA VAL A 167 -18.58 29.63 3.63
C VAL A 167 -19.68 30.16 4.54
N ASP A 168 -19.83 29.63 5.75
CA ASP A 168 -20.78 30.11 6.74
C ASP A 168 -20.45 31.55 7.17
N GLY A 169 -19.17 31.85 7.39
CA GLY A 169 -18.68 33.20 7.69
C GLY A 169 -19.00 34.20 6.57
N LEU A 170 -18.68 33.86 5.33
CA LEU A 170 -18.97 34.69 4.16
C LEU A 170 -20.48 34.91 3.97
N THR A 171 -21.29 33.89 4.24
CA THR A 171 -22.76 34.00 4.19
C THR A 171 -23.27 35.01 5.23
N GLY A 172 -22.69 35.00 6.45
CA GLY A 172 -22.96 36.00 7.48
C GLY A 172 -22.56 37.41 7.06
N ASP A 173 -21.36 37.58 6.51
CA ASP A 173 -20.86 38.87 6.05
C ASP A 173 -21.73 39.46 4.93
N VAL A 174 -22.18 38.63 3.98
CA VAL A 174 -23.09 39.06 2.90
C VAL A 174 -24.46 39.50 3.46
N ALA A 175 -24.98 38.80 4.46
CA ALA A 175 -26.24 39.17 5.11
C ALA A 175 -26.12 40.53 5.83
N ALA A 176 -25.04 40.74 6.58
CA ALA A 176 -24.77 42.01 7.27
C ALA A 176 -24.55 43.18 6.29
N LEU A 177 -23.85 42.92 5.18
CA LEU A 177 -23.67 43.91 4.11
C LEU A 177 -25.01 44.29 3.47
N ASN A 178 -25.90 43.31 3.24
CA ASN A 178 -27.23 43.57 2.70
C ASN A 178 -28.09 44.42 3.64
N GLU A 179 -28.07 44.15 4.95
CA GLU A 179 -28.76 44.98 5.95
C GLU A 179 -28.23 46.42 5.96
N THR A 180 -26.91 46.58 5.94
CA THR A 180 -26.26 47.89 5.86
C THR A 180 -26.65 48.65 4.59
N ALA A 181 -26.71 47.95 3.45
CA ALA A 181 -27.10 48.55 2.17
C ALA A 181 -28.57 49.00 2.17
N VAL A 182 -29.48 48.22 2.76
CA VAL A 182 -30.90 48.58 2.90
C VAL A 182 -31.04 49.83 3.78
N PHE A 183 -30.37 49.86 4.94
CA PHE A 183 -30.39 51.01 5.83
C PHE A 183 -29.83 52.28 5.15
N ALA A 184 -28.70 52.15 4.44
CA ALA A 184 -28.11 53.26 3.70
C ALA A 184 -29.04 53.78 2.59
N GLN A 185 -29.75 52.90 1.91
CA GLN A 185 -30.73 53.27 0.88
C GLN A 185 -31.93 54.02 1.48
N GLU A 186 -32.46 53.55 2.61
CA GLU A 186 -33.56 54.21 3.32
C GLU A 186 -33.16 55.61 3.78
N SER A 187 -32.00 55.74 4.43
CA SER A 187 -31.46 57.04 4.86
C SER A 187 -31.20 57.99 3.69
N ALA A 188 -30.73 57.48 2.55
CA ALA A 188 -30.54 58.29 1.34
C ALA A 188 -31.89 58.79 0.78
N SER A 189 -32.91 57.94 0.74
CA SER A 189 -34.26 58.32 0.30
C SER A 189 -34.95 59.31 1.24
N GLU A 190 -34.74 59.17 2.55
CA GLU A 190 -35.20 60.16 3.54
C GLU A 190 -34.48 61.51 3.34
N SER A 191 -33.16 61.50 3.19
CA SER A 191 -32.39 62.72 2.95
C SER A 191 -32.78 63.40 1.63
N GLU A 192 -33.07 62.64 0.57
CA GLU A 192 -33.53 63.19 -0.71
C GLU A 192 -34.88 63.89 -0.55
N THR A 193 -35.81 63.26 0.18
CA THR A 193 -37.11 63.86 0.54
C THR A 193 -36.91 65.18 1.28
N ALA A 194 -36.10 65.19 2.34
CA ALA A 194 -35.84 66.37 3.15
C ALA A 194 -35.18 67.52 2.35
N VAL A 195 -34.24 67.20 1.46
CA VAL A 195 -33.61 68.20 0.58
C VAL A 195 -34.63 68.79 -0.40
N ASN A 196 -35.50 67.96 -0.98
CA ASN A 196 -36.54 68.42 -1.89
C ASN A 196 -37.56 69.31 -1.17
N GLU A 197 -37.99 68.95 0.04
CA GLU A 197 -38.89 69.76 0.87
C GLU A 197 -38.26 71.10 1.25
N MET A 198 -36.98 71.11 1.63
CA MET A 198 -36.24 72.33 1.92
C MET A 198 -36.14 73.23 0.66
N ALA A 199 -35.82 72.65 -0.50
CA ALA A 199 -35.72 73.39 -1.76
C ALA A 199 -37.06 74.04 -2.14
N GLN A 200 -38.17 73.31 -2.01
CA GLN A 200 -39.51 73.85 -2.24
C GLN A 200 -39.85 74.98 -1.26
N THR A 201 -39.53 74.80 0.02
CA THR A 201 -39.80 75.82 1.06
C THR A 201 -39.01 77.11 0.81
N LEU A 202 -37.74 77.01 0.39
CA LEU A 202 -36.95 78.17 -0.02
C LEU A 202 -37.52 78.89 -1.25
N MET A 203 -38.02 78.15 -2.23
CA MET A 203 -38.69 78.73 -3.40
C MET A 203 -39.99 79.46 -3.00
N LEU A 204 -40.78 78.90 -2.08
CA LEU A 204 -41.98 79.57 -1.55
C LEU A 204 -41.63 80.85 -0.80
N PHE A 205 -40.58 80.84 0.03
CA PHE A 205 -40.09 82.07 0.69
C PHE A 205 -39.68 83.13 -0.31
N ARG A 206 -39.00 82.75 -1.39
CA ARG A 206 -38.62 83.68 -2.46
C ARG A 206 -39.86 84.25 -3.16
N ALA A 207 -40.87 83.45 -3.46
CA ALA A 207 -42.12 83.94 -4.03
C ALA A 207 -42.83 84.92 -3.07
N TRP A 208 -42.90 84.59 -1.78
CA TRP A 208 -43.47 85.45 -0.74
C TRP A 208 -42.73 86.81 -0.62
N GLU A 209 -41.40 86.81 -0.69
CA GLU A 209 -40.59 88.05 -0.70
C GLU A 209 -40.89 88.92 -1.93
N LEU A 210 -40.98 88.31 -3.11
CA LEU A 210 -41.31 89.02 -4.35
C LEU A 210 -42.70 89.65 -4.31
N VAL A 211 -43.70 88.93 -3.78
CA VAL A 211 -45.06 89.47 -3.60
C VAL A 211 -45.06 90.62 -2.59
N SER A 212 -44.35 90.48 -1.47
CA SER A 212 -44.19 91.55 -0.46
C SER A 212 -43.54 92.80 -1.06
N ARG A 213 -42.52 92.62 -1.90
CA ARG A 213 -41.83 93.70 -2.59
C ARG A 213 -42.71 94.38 -3.64
N ALA A 214 -43.51 93.60 -4.37
CA ALA A 214 -44.49 94.14 -5.31
C ALA A 214 -45.50 95.03 -4.59
N ARG A 215 -46.02 94.60 -3.43
CA ARG A 215 -46.93 95.41 -2.59
C ARG A 215 -46.28 96.73 -2.16
N LEU A 216 -45.03 96.69 -1.68
CA LEU A 216 -44.29 97.90 -1.31
C LEU A 216 -44.13 98.86 -2.50
N ARG A 217 -43.79 98.33 -3.69
CA ARG A 217 -43.67 99.14 -4.92
C ARG A 217 -44.97 99.82 -5.33
N LEU A 218 -46.14 99.23 -5.03
CA LEU A 218 -47.42 99.91 -5.23
C LEU A 218 -47.62 101.08 -4.25
N LEU A 219 -47.19 100.93 -2.99
CA LEU A 219 -47.21 102.02 -2.01
C LEU A 219 -46.28 103.17 -2.39
N GLU A 220 -45.17 102.84 -3.07
CA GLU A 220 -44.22 103.81 -3.63
C GLU A 220 -44.68 104.41 -4.99
N ASN A 221 -45.90 104.06 -5.45
CA ASN A 221 -46.46 104.49 -6.73
C ASN A 221 -45.61 104.09 -7.95
N ASN A 222 -45.04 102.88 -7.92
CA ASN A 222 -44.22 102.31 -9.00
C ASN A 222 -44.78 100.97 -9.53
N PRO A 223 -45.86 101.00 -10.34
CA PRO A 223 -46.53 99.79 -10.80
C PRO A 223 -45.70 98.98 -11.81
N GLY A 224 -44.81 99.60 -12.59
CA GLY A 224 -43.98 98.88 -13.56
C GLY A 224 -42.96 97.95 -12.89
N LEU A 225 -42.34 98.40 -11.80
CA LEU A 225 -41.49 97.53 -11.00
C LEU A 225 -42.32 96.48 -10.25
N ALA A 226 -43.51 96.82 -9.74
CA ALA A 226 -44.38 95.83 -9.10
C ALA A 226 -44.75 94.70 -10.08
N GLN A 227 -45.09 95.03 -11.33
CA GLN A 227 -45.39 94.06 -12.38
C GLN A 227 -44.24 93.09 -12.63
N THR A 228 -43.00 93.58 -12.60
CA THR A 228 -41.80 92.75 -12.76
C THR A 228 -41.67 91.72 -11.64
N ASP A 229 -41.90 92.14 -10.39
CA ASP A 229 -41.84 91.25 -9.24
C ASP A 229 -42.96 90.21 -9.26
N VAL A 230 -44.18 90.60 -9.63
CA VAL A 230 -45.33 89.68 -9.77
C VAL A 230 -45.05 88.61 -10.83
N ALA A 231 -44.49 89.02 -11.97
CA ALA A 231 -44.12 88.08 -13.03
C ALA A 231 -42.99 87.12 -12.62
N GLU A 232 -42.04 87.56 -11.78
CA GLU A 232 -41.00 86.69 -11.22
C GLU A 232 -41.58 85.73 -10.17
N ALA A 233 -42.47 86.21 -9.31
CA ALA A 233 -43.16 85.39 -8.31
C ALA A 233 -44.01 84.29 -8.95
N ASP A 234 -44.79 84.63 -9.98
CA ASP A 234 -45.62 83.67 -10.71
C ASP A 234 -44.77 82.55 -11.34
N LYS A 235 -43.62 82.87 -11.94
CA LYS A 235 -42.70 81.85 -12.48
C LYS A 235 -42.19 80.89 -11.40
N ILE A 236 -41.84 81.42 -10.22
CA ILE A 236 -41.37 80.59 -9.11
C ILE A 236 -42.49 79.67 -8.61
N LEU A 237 -43.72 80.19 -8.48
CA LEU A 237 -44.87 79.40 -8.07
C LEU A 237 -45.21 78.31 -9.09
N GLN A 238 -45.11 78.58 -10.39
CA GLN A 238 -45.27 77.54 -11.42
C GLN A 238 -44.26 76.41 -11.25
N MET A 239 -42.99 76.72 -10.97
CA MET A 239 -41.96 75.71 -10.72
C MET A 239 -42.27 74.89 -9.46
N VAL A 240 -42.71 75.54 -8.38
CA VAL A 240 -43.09 74.85 -7.14
C VAL A 240 -44.30 73.95 -7.40
N ILE A 241 -45.40 74.46 -7.95
CA ILE A 241 -46.61 73.68 -8.26
C ILE A 241 -46.29 72.47 -9.13
N PHE A 242 -45.44 72.61 -10.15
CA PHE A 242 -45.05 71.50 -11.01
C PHE A 242 -44.23 70.43 -10.28
N SER A 243 -43.50 70.81 -9.22
CA SER A 243 -42.71 69.88 -8.39
C SER A 243 -43.51 69.22 -7.27
N LEU A 244 -44.74 69.68 -7.00
CA LEU A 244 -45.59 69.09 -5.98
C LEU A 244 -46.33 67.85 -6.51
N PRO A 245 -46.58 66.85 -5.66
CA PRO A 245 -47.50 65.77 -5.98
C PRO A 245 -48.90 66.31 -6.32
N GLU A 246 -49.55 65.73 -7.33
CA GLU A 246 -50.84 66.19 -7.86
C GLU A 246 -51.97 66.16 -6.80
N ALA A 247 -51.84 65.30 -5.78
CA ALA A 247 -52.77 65.17 -4.66
C ALA A 247 -52.41 66.04 -3.42
N SER A 248 -51.44 66.95 -3.53
CA SER A 248 -51.05 67.80 -2.40
C SER A 248 -52.13 68.84 -2.07
N ALA A 249 -52.46 68.98 -0.78
CA ALA A 249 -53.41 69.98 -0.29
C ALA A 249 -52.97 71.43 -0.61
N GLU A 250 -51.67 71.63 -0.77
CA GLU A 250 -51.07 72.93 -1.09
C GLU A 250 -51.28 73.34 -2.56
N SER A 251 -51.48 72.40 -3.48
CA SER A 251 -51.63 72.69 -4.91
C SER A 251 -52.79 73.64 -5.19
N GLU A 252 -53.95 73.40 -4.58
CA GLU A 252 -55.15 74.27 -4.72
C GLU A 252 -54.90 75.67 -4.14
N SER A 253 -54.20 75.75 -3.01
CA SER A 253 -53.86 77.02 -2.37
C SER A 253 -52.85 77.81 -3.22
N LEU A 254 -51.85 77.16 -3.80
CA LEU A 254 -50.88 77.79 -4.70
C LEU A 254 -51.51 78.22 -6.03
N GLN A 255 -52.47 77.47 -6.57
CA GLN A 255 -53.27 77.87 -7.73
C GLN A 255 -54.12 79.11 -7.43
N THR A 256 -54.63 79.21 -6.20
CA THR A 256 -55.34 80.42 -5.74
C THR A 256 -54.39 81.62 -5.75
N VAL A 257 -53.18 81.49 -5.19
CA VAL A 257 -52.15 82.54 -5.24
C VAL A 257 -51.87 82.95 -6.69
N GLN A 258 -51.61 82.00 -7.57
CA GLN A 258 -51.35 82.27 -8.99
C GLN A 258 -52.51 83.03 -9.66
N THR A 259 -53.76 82.63 -9.39
CA THR A 259 -54.94 83.32 -9.92
C THR A 259 -54.99 84.78 -9.43
N ARG A 260 -54.69 85.03 -8.15
CA ARG A 260 -54.64 86.38 -7.59
C ARG A 260 -53.48 87.20 -8.18
N LEU A 261 -52.32 86.60 -8.40
CA LEU A 261 -51.20 87.28 -9.08
C LEU A 261 -51.54 87.64 -10.53
N ALA A 262 -52.22 86.76 -11.27
CA ALA A 262 -52.68 87.02 -12.62
C ALA A 262 -53.70 88.17 -12.67
N LEU A 263 -54.69 88.17 -11.75
CA LEU A 263 -55.66 89.26 -11.60
C LEU A 263 -54.96 90.59 -11.25
N SER A 264 -54.01 90.56 -10.32
CA SER A 264 -53.25 91.75 -9.96
C SER A 264 -52.52 92.34 -11.18
N THR A 265 -51.92 91.50 -12.02
CA THR A 265 -51.20 91.91 -13.23
C THR A 265 -52.11 92.62 -14.23
N ILE A 266 -53.34 92.13 -14.39
CA ILE A 266 -54.37 92.76 -15.24
C ILE A 266 -54.80 94.12 -14.68
N ASN A 267 -54.93 94.20 -13.34
CA ASN A 267 -55.40 95.39 -12.64
C ASN A 267 -54.33 96.48 -12.52
N LEU A 268 -53.03 96.16 -12.51
CA LEU A 268 -51.93 97.12 -12.34
C LEU A 268 -51.96 98.32 -13.30
N ALA A 269 -52.47 98.14 -14.53
CA ALA A 269 -52.55 99.20 -15.53
C ALA A 269 -53.81 100.08 -15.40
N ASN A 270 -54.87 99.57 -14.77
CA ASN A 270 -56.22 100.15 -14.82
C ASN A 270 -56.73 100.60 -13.45
N ASP A 271 -56.43 99.83 -12.40
CA ASP A 271 -56.85 100.06 -11.01
C ASP A 271 -55.80 99.52 -10.04
N VAL A 272 -54.90 100.41 -9.61
CA VAL A 272 -53.78 100.08 -8.69
C VAL A 272 -54.30 99.65 -7.31
N ALA A 273 -55.45 100.16 -6.86
CA ALA A 273 -56.00 99.81 -5.56
C ALA A 273 -56.54 98.38 -5.56
N LEU A 274 -57.23 97.98 -6.64
CA LEU A 274 -57.69 96.60 -6.82
C LEU A 274 -56.50 95.64 -6.97
N ALA A 275 -55.48 96.00 -7.75
CA ALA A 275 -54.25 95.21 -7.86
C ALA A 275 -53.57 95.00 -6.50
N GLY A 276 -53.53 96.04 -5.65
CA GLY A 276 -53.01 95.93 -4.28
C GLY A 276 -53.80 94.97 -3.41
N THR A 277 -55.13 94.93 -3.56
CA THR A 277 -56.00 93.97 -2.83
C THR A 277 -55.75 92.54 -3.29
N ASP A 278 -55.58 92.32 -4.59
CA ASP A 278 -55.26 91.00 -5.14
C ASP A 278 -53.89 90.49 -4.64
N LEU A 279 -52.88 91.37 -4.60
CA LEU A 279 -51.57 91.04 -4.04
C LEU A 279 -51.62 90.77 -2.54
N GLU A 280 -52.47 91.46 -1.78
CA GLU A 280 -52.63 91.21 -0.35
C GLU A 280 -53.21 89.81 -0.10
N THR A 281 -54.28 89.45 -0.82
CA THR A 281 -54.83 88.10 -0.71
C THR A 281 -53.83 87.03 -1.14
N ALA A 282 -53.05 87.27 -2.20
CA ALA A 282 -52.01 86.35 -2.63
C ALA A 282 -50.94 86.17 -1.55
N TRP A 283 -50.55 87.26 -0.90
CA TRP A 283 -49.59 87.27 0.20
C TRP A 283 -50.12 86.50 1.42
N ASP A 284 -51.35 86.77 1.87
CA ASP A 284 -51.97 86.08 3.00
C ASP A 284 -52.03 84.55 2.78
N VAL A 285 -52.38 84.11 1.57
CA VAL A 285 -52.43 82.68 1.26
C VAL A 285 -51.01 82.07 1.27
N LEU A 286 -50.01 82.74 0.71
CA LEU A 286 -48.61 82.28 0.78
C LEU A 286 -48.08 82.23 2.20
N ASP A 287 -48.42 83.22 3.03
CA ASP A 287 -48.03 83.29 4.43
C ASP A 287 -48.60 82.10 5.21
N ASN A 288 -49.87 81.77 4.99
CA ASN A 288 -50.50 80.60 5.60
C ASN A 288 -49.86 79.28 5.15
N ILE A 289 -49.52 79.13 3.86
CA ILE A 289 -48.82 77.93 3.36
C ILE A 289 -47.44 77.80 4.01
N LEU A 290 -46.67 78.88 4.08
CA LEU A 290 -45.36 78.89 4.71
C LEU A 290 -45.44 78.60 6.22
N ALA A 291 -46.42 79.21 6.91
CA ALA A 291 -46.66 78.94 8.32
C ALA A 291 -46.99 77.46 8.55
N ALA A 292 -47.82 76.85 7.70
CA ALA A 292 -48.15 75.43 7.79
C ALA A 292 -46.93 74.52 7.56
N ARG A 293 -46.03 74.87 6.63
CA ARG A 293 -44.80 74.10 6.36
C ARG A 293 -43.73 74.23 7.45
N LEU A 294 -43.67 75.37 8.13
CA LEU A 294 -42.69 75.65 9.18
C LEU A 294 -43.16 75.20 10.56
N GLN A 295 -44.46 74.91 10.70
CA GLN A 295 -44.99 74.34 11.91
C GLN A 295 -44.36 72.96 12.07
N PRO A 296 -43.66 72.68 13.18
CA PRO A 296 -43.17 71.33 13.42
C PRO A 296 -44.38 70.42 13.36
N VAL A 297 -44.30 69.35 12.56
CA VAL A 297 -45.25 68.25 12.66
C VAL A 297 -45.22 67.87 14.13
N ALA A 298 -46.30 68.15 14.84
CA ALA A 298 -46.44 67.65 16.20
C ALA A 298 -46.44 66.15 16.00
N GLU A 299 -45.30 65.50 16.26
CA GLU A 299 -45.30 64.09 16.57
C GLU A 299 -46.35 63.97 17.67
N ASP A 300 -47.46 63.29 17.38
CA ASP A 300 -48.38 62.80 18.38
C ASP A 300 -47.53 61.89 19.27
N PHE A 301 -46.85 62.50 20.24
CA PHE A 301 -46.39 61.83 21.44
C PHE A 301 -47.68 61.46 22.15
N GLU A 302 -48.26 60.33 21.75
CA GLU A 302 -49.11 59.53 22.59
C GLU A 302 -48.28 59.19 23.83
N PHE A 303 -48.26 60.10 24.80
CA PHE A 303 -48.06 59.74 26.19
C PHE A 303 -49.21 58.79 26.51
N GLU A 304 -48.94 57.51 26.33
CA GLU A 304 -49.74 56.41 26.83
C GLU A 304 -50.04 56.76 28.29
N GLN A 305 -51.28 57.19 28.51
CA GLN A 305 -51.75 57.71 29.78
C GLN A 305 -51.77 56.51 30.71
N ALA A 306 -50.68 56.35 31.46
CA ALA A 306 -50.52 55.30 32.46
C ALA A 306 -51.76 55.34 33.35
N VAL A 307 -52.58 54.28 33.21
CA VAL A 307 -53.78 54.08 34.01
C VAL A 307 -53.34 54.09 35.46
N GLU A 308 -53.86 55.08 36.17
CA GLU A 308 -53.76 55.30 37.59
C GLU A 308 -54.33 54.06 38.32
N ALA A 309 -53.43 53.14 38.69
CA ALA A 309 -53.75 52.04 39.59
C ALA A 309 -53.54 52.52 41.04
N GLU A 310 -54.68 52.76 41.66
CA GLU A 310 -54.94 53.02 43.06
C GLU A 310 -54.22 52.04 44.02
N THR A 311 -53.42 52.61 44.93
CA THR A 311 -53.23 52.22 46.34
C THR A 311 -52.74 50.81 46.69
N ALA A 312 -51.45 50.71 47.07
CA ALA A 312 -51.00 50.04 48.30
C ALA A 312 -49.62 50.55 48.78
N GLU A 313 -49.56 50.81 50.08
CA GLU A 313 -48.46 51.39 50.89
C GLU A 313 -47.35 50.36 51.22
N PRO A 314 -46.30 50.68 52.00
CA PRO A 314 -44.90 50.69 51.54
C PRO A 314 -44.05 49.56 52.15
N GLU A 315 -42.94 49.19 51.50
CA GLU A 315 -41.83 48.55 52.23
C GLU A 315 -40.47 49.02 51.71
N VAL A 316 -39.65 49.37 52.70
CA VAL A 316 -38.36 50.03 52.64
C VAL A 316 -37.28 49.04 52.22
N ALA A 317 -36.44 49.42 51.25
CA ALA A 317 -35.02 49.09 51.26
C ALA A 317 -34.24 50.07 50.37
N GLU A 318 -33.47 50.93 51.03
CA GLU A 318 -32.37 51.70 50.47
C GLU A 318 -31.43 50.80 49.64
N THR A 319 -30.90 51.30 48.52
CA THR A 319 -29.44 51.39 48.28
C THR A 319 -29.16 52.28 47.07
N THR A 320 -28.59 53.43 47.38
CA THR A 320 -27.79 54.38 46.57
C THR A 320 -26.68 53.66 45.79
N VAL A 321 -26.36 54.00 44.53
CA VAL A 321 -25.19 54.80 44.06
C VAL A 321 -25.08 54.42 42.55
N GLU A 322 -25.38 55.27 41.57
CA GLU A 322 -24.50 56.27 40.94
C GLU A 322 -23.16 55.72 40.41
N GLN A 323 -23.07 55.29 39.14
CA GLN A 323 -21.84 55.58 38.38
C GLN A 323 -22.01 55.53 36.85
N THR A 324 -21.86 56.73 36.30
CA THR A 324 -21.49 57.10 34.94
C THR A 324 -20.16 56.49 34.54
N GLU A 325 -20.06 55.77 33.42
CA GLU A 325 -18.79 55.68 32.68
C GLU A 325 -18.99 55.85 31.17
N THR A 326 -18.44 56.98 30.71
CA THR A 326 -18.14 57.37 29.34
C THR A 326 -17.08 56.43 28.76
N VAL A 327 -17.36 55.77 27.63
CA VAL A 327 -16.33 55.02 26.90
C VAL A 327 -15.87 55.83 25.69
N THR A 328 -14.61 56.23 25.73
CA THR A 328 -13.83 56.91 24.70
C THR A 328 -13.42 55.90 23.60
N PRO A 329 -13.55 56.18 22.30
CA PRO A 329 -12.96 55.32 21.27
C PRO A 329 -11.45 55.53 21.18
N THR A 330 -10.69 54.45 21.34
CA THR A 330 -9.23 54.41 21.10
C THR A 330 -8.96 54.04 19.65
N ALA A 331 -8.10 54.84 19.02
CA ALA A 331 -7.68 54.74 17.63
C ALA A 331 -6.60 53.65 17.40
N THR A 332 -6.63 53.12 16.17
CA THR A 332 -5.51 52.82 15.27
C THR A 332 -4.28 52.08 15.81
N SER A 333 -4.02 50.90 15.24
CA SER A 333 -2.68 50.51 14.78
C SER A 333 -2.76 49.36 13.75
N GLN A 334 -2.52 49.73 12.50
CA GLN A 334 -2.19 48.88 11.35
C GLN A 334 -0.73 48.40 11.48
N PRO A 335 -0.41 47.11 11.29
CA PRO A 335 0.93 46.70 10.92
C PRO A 335 1.04 46.44 9.42
N ALA A 336 2.24 46.75 8.93
CA ALA A 336 2.64 46.93 7.57
C ALA A 336 2.78 45.63 6.75
N ASP A 337 2.61 45.81 5.45
CA ASP A 337 3.08 44.96 4.35
C ASP A 337 4.45 44.34 4.62
N THR A 338 4.58 43.04 4.30
CA THR A 338 5.86 42.45 3.93
C THR A 338 5.67 41.58 2.69
N ALA A 339 6.04 42.16 1.55
CA ALA A 339 6.22 41.47 0.28
C ALA A 339 7.42 40.50 0.35
N THR A 340 7.35 39.35 -0.32
CA THR A 340 8.51 38.54 -0.72
C THR A 340 8.12 37.62 -1.92
N PRO A 341 9.03 37.34 -2.87
CA PRO A 341 8.72 37.32 -4.30
C PRO A 341 8.59 35.93 -4.95
N THR A 342 8.01 35.97 -6.15
CA THR A 342 7.97 34.96 -7.21
C THR A 342 9.36 34.40 -7.60
N PRO A 343 9.51 33.07 -7.75
CA PRO A 343 10.57 32.49 -8.56
C PRO A 343 10.10 32.16 -9.99
N THR A 344 10.97 32.56 -10.92
CA THR A 344 11.02 32.35 -12.38
C THR A 344 10.92 30.87 -12.81
N PRO A 345 10.32 30.55 -13.98
CA PRO A 345 10.33 29.21 -14.55
C PRO A 345 11.67 28.88 -15.24
N SER A 346 12.15 27.64 -15.09
CA SER A 346 13.25 27.09 -15.90
C SER A 346 12.71 26.02 -16.84
N LEU A 347 12.96 26.26 -18.13
CA LEU A 347 13.07 25.38 -19.32
C LEU A 347 12.24 24.11 -19.41
#